data_AF-A0A6M2CFY3-F1
#
_entry.id   AF-A0A6M2CFY3-F1
#
_cell.length_a   1.000
_cell.length_b   1.000
_cell.length_c   1.000
_cell.angle_alpha   90.00
_cell.angle_beta   90.00
_cell.angle_gamma   90.00
#
_symmetry.space_group_name_H-M   'P 1'
#
loop_
_entity.id
_entity.type
_entity.pdbx_description
1 polymer ?
#
loop_
_entity_poly.entity_id
_entity_poly.type
_entity_poly.pdbx_seq_one_letter_code
_entity_poly.pdbx_strand_id
1 'polypeptide(L)'
;MWFTKFLALFITTAPLLSVTAQGPTQDEIKSLPGLSVKPTFKQYSGFLNAGPNRRLHYWFAASQTPKASLDPVVIWVNAGPKGCSSMLTLMTEHGPFRPTDNGRRLVPNDFSWNKVANILFLDAPAGSGYSYDATGNYATDDDQAADDTYLAILDFYHKFTLYGTNDLYVIGQGQAATHVTLVVERLLEEPTVKLRGYAINNGILDNRFRRNGLIFFGYYHGLFGRRLWKKLTTNCCNGVVTRRSCNFVDSTSVTCQEAVKEAGNILGTEGLNMYNIYAKCEPSKNGSFSAFESHKSRRSRKLFVRRSGVTYEGTRWSPQCLDTGDVVAYLNRQDVKKALHVDESPNPWIPCSDVVKYKVLYDDLREIIKEISSGDKVRALFYYGDVDMVSNFLGAKWFVEDLRKQTLVTYEQWLFDQQIGGYVEYYAGKIVYLTIKGAGHRVSRDKPPVSLQIFERFIINAPF
;
A
#
# COMPACT_ATOMS: atom_id res chain seq x y z
N MET A 1 -12.24 31.40 -67.59
CA MET A 1 -12.70 31.59 -66.20
C MET A 1 -12.33 30.32 -65.43
N TRP A 2 -12.04 30.41 -64.13
CA TRP A 2 -11.54 29.37 -63.19
C TRP A 2 -10.04 29.49 -62.86
N PHE A 3 -9.75 30.45 -61.97
CA PHE A 3 -8.53 30.48 -61.15
C PHE A 3 -8.78 29.68 -59.86
N THR A 4 -8.07 28.57 -59.67
CA THR A 4 -7.99 27.87 -58.37
C THR A 4 -6.94 28.55 -57.49
N LYS A 5 -7.39 29.24 -56.43
CA LYS A 5 -6.53 29.76 -55.37
C LYS A 5 -6.14 28.60 -54.42
N PHE A 6 -4.85 28.30 -54.33
CA PHE A 6 -4.32 27.49 -53.23
C PHE A 6 -4.28 28.34 -51.96
N LEU A 7 -5.06 27.95 -50.95
CA LEU A 7 -5.00 28.52 -49.61
C LEU A 7 -3.88 27.78 -48.85
N ALA A 8 -2.75 28.45 -48.63
CA ALA A 8 -1.70 27.92 -47.76
C ALA A 8 -2.17 28.01 -46.30
N LEU A 9 -2.52 26.86 -45.71
CA LEU A 9 -2.85 26.73 -44.30
C LEU A 9 -1.54 26.78 -43.50
N PHE A 10 -1.21 27.94 -42.93
CA PHE A 10 -0.14 28.05 -41.94
C PHE A 10 -0.59 27.33 -40.66
N ILE A 11 -0.11 26.11 -40.45
CA ILE A 11 -0.20 25.45 -39.15
C ILE A 11 0.78 26.18 -38.23
N THR A 12 0.30 27.17 -37.49
CA THR A 12 1.04 27.75 -36.39
C THR A 12 1.10 26.70 -35.28
N THR A 13 2.23 26.00 -35.16
CA THR A 13 2.53 25.18 -33.97
C THR A 13 2.67 26.13 -32.78
N ALA A 14 1.59 26.35 -32.03
CA ALA A 14 1.68 27.02 -30.74
C ALA A 14 2.65 26.21 -29.85
N PRO A 15 3.68 26.83 -29.24
CA PRO A 15 4.53 26.11 -28.31
C PRO A 15 3.66 25.57 -27.17
N LEU A 16 3.72 24.26 -26.94
CA LEU A 16 3.13 23.65 -25.75
C LEU A 16 3.75 24.33 -24.52
N LEU A 17 2.99 25.21 -23.88
CA LEU A 17 3.35 25.79 -22.60
C LEU A 17 3.51 24.65 -21.59
N SER A 18 4.76 24.30 -21.29
CA SER A 18 5.10 23.38 -20.21
C SER A 18 4.74 24.07 -18.90
N VAL A 19 3.66 23.63 -18.25
CA VAL A 19 3.31 24.10 -16.91
C VAL A 19 4.09 23.26 -15.91
N THR A 20 5.24 23.78 -15.48
CA THR A 20 6.14 23.05 -14.58
C THR A 20 5.51 22.92 -13.20
N ALA A 21 5.66 21.74 -12.60
CA ALA A 21 5.41 21.52 -11.18
C ALA A 21 6.05 22.63 -10.31
N GLN A 22 5.31 23.14 -9.33
CA GLN A 22 5.79 24.11 -8.36
C GLN A 22 5.45 23.64 -6.94
N GLY A 23 6.37 23.86 -6.02
CA GLY A 23 6.26 23.52 -4.61
C GLY A 23 7.14 24.45 -3.77
N PRO A 24 7.17 24.26 -2.44
CA PRO A 24 8.00 25.07 -1.56
C PRO A 24 9.48 24.89 -1.91
N THR A 25 10.15 25.99 -2.25
CA THR A 25 11.55 25.99 -2.72
C THR A 25 12.53 25.46 -1.69
N GLN A 26 12.19 25.58 -0.40
CA GLN A 26 12.96 25.07 0.72
C GLN A 26 12.95 23.53 0.83
N ASP A 27 11.94 22.86 0.26
CA ASP A 27 11.81 21.40 0.28
C ASP A 27 12.31 20.78 -1.05
N GLU A 28 12.70 21.58 -2.05
CA GLU A 28 13.11 21.08 -3.37
C GLU A 28 14.44 20.32 -3.31
N ILE A 29 14.44 19.05 -3.73
CA ILE A 29 15.67 18.26 -3.81
C ILE A 29 16.41 18.66 -5.10
N LYS A 30 17.36 19.58 -4.97
CA LYS A 30 18.14 20.12 -6.11
C LYS A 30 19.12 19.11 -6.71
N SER A 31 19.71 18.26 -5.88
CA SER A 31 20.65 17.22 -6.26
C SER A 31 20.48 16.04 -5.32
N LEU A 32 20.28 14.85 -5.88
CA LEU A 32 20.10 13.62 -5.11
C LEU A 32 21.37 12.75 -5.25
N PRO A 33 22.09 12.46 -4.16
CA PRO A 33 23.33 11.70 -4.23
C PRO A 33 23.18 10.33 -4.90
N GLY A 34 24.19 9.92 -5.67
CA GLY A 34 24.18 8.61 -6.34
C GLY A 34 23.42 8.55 -7.66
N LEU A 35 22.68 9.59 -8.07
CA LEU A 35 22.16 9.71 -9.44
C LEU A 35 23.26 10.13 -10.41
N SER A 36 23.40 9.40 -11.51
CA SER A 36 24.29 9.78 -12.62
C SER A 36 23.64 10.73 -13.63
N VAL A 37 22.31 10.87 -13.59
CA VAL A 37 21.53 11.68 -14.54
C VAL A 37 20.60 12.59 -13.75
N LYS A 38 20.53 13.86 -14.15
CA LYS A 38 19.61 14.83 -13.55
C LYS A 38 18.17 14.47 -13.92
N PRO A 39 17.24 14.37 -12.95
CA PRO A 39 15.83 14.13 -13.23
C PRO A 39 15.23 15.22 -14.13
N THR A 40 14.32 14.83 -15.03
CA THR A 40 13.55 15.74 -15.89
C THR A 40 12.30 16.30 -15.22
N PHE A 41 12.00 15.83 -14.01
CA PHE A 41 10.87 16.24 -13.18
C PHE A 41 11.38 16.79 -11.84
N LYS A 42 10.56 17.62 -11.19
CA LYS A 42 10.88 18.13 -9.85
C LYS A 42 10.49 17.12 -8.78
N GLN A 43 11.21 17.15 -7.67
CA GLN A 43 10.90 16.35 -6.51
C GLN A 43 11.22 17.14 -5.24
N TYR A 44 10.46 16.87 -4.20
CA TYR A 44 10.48 17.63 -2.95
C TYR A 44 10.48 16.66 -1.78
N SER A 45 11.19 17.03 -0.71
CA SER A 45 11.24 16.28 0.53
C SER A 45 11.28 17.22 1.71
N GLY A 46 10.48 16.94 2.72
CA GLY A 46 10.32 17.76 3.90
C GLY A 46 9.28 17.17 4.85
N PHE A 47 8.67 18.02 5.66
CA PHE A 47 7.69 17.60 6.68
C PHE A 47 6.35 18.30 6.51
N LEU A 48 5.27 17.57 6.73
CA LEU A 48 3.90 18.07 6.79
C LEU A 48 3.42 18.13 8.25
N ASN A 49 2.64 19.16 8.57
CA ASN A 49 2.04 19.31 9.88
C ASN A 49 0.88 18.32 10.05
N ALA A 50 0.99 17.44 11.05
CA ALA A 50 -0.02 16.41 11.34
C ALA A 50 -0.63 16.56 12.74
N GLY A 51 -0.40 17.70 13.38
CA GLY A 51 -0.80 17.99 14.75
C GLY A 51 0.17 18.99 15.39
N PRO A 52 -0.04 19.35 16.67
CA PRO A 52 0.79 20.35 17.35
C PRO A 52 2.29 20.00 17.31
N ASN A 53 2.62 18.75 17.67
CA ASN A 53 3.99 18.27 17.80
C ASN A 53 4.39 17.28 16.70
N ARG A 54 3.42 16.73 15.96
CA ARG A 54 3.64 15.67 14.97
C ARG A 54 4.00 16.25 13.61
N ARG A 55 5.04 15.69 13.01
CA ARG A 55 5.56 16.06 11.70
C ARG A 55 5.72 14.78 10.88
N LEU A 56 5.02 14.69 9.75
CA LEU A 56 5.11 13.55 8.84
C LEU A 56 6.05 13.88 7.68
N HIS A 57 7.11 13.10 7.54
CA HIS A 57 8.03 13.20 6.43
C HIS A 57 7.33 12.79 5.12
N TYR A 58 7.54 13.57 4.08
CA TYR A 58 7.04 13.27 2.74
C TYR A 58 8.16 13.33 1.71
N TRP A 59 8.03 12.52 0.67
CA TRP A 59 8.77 12.68 -0.58
C TRP A 59 7.78 12.76 -1.73
N PHE A 60 7.69 13.94 -2.36
CA PHE A 60 6.82 14.20 -3.49
C PHE A 60 7.63 14.12 -4.80
N ALA A 61 7.24 13.22 -5.69
CA ALA A 61 7.79 13.10 -7.04
C ALA A 61 6.74 13.62 -8.04
N ALA A 62 7.03 14.76 -8.68
CA ALA A 62 6.12 15.32 -9.67
C ALA A 62 6.00 14.41 -10.89
N SER A 63 4.88 14.53 -11.58
CA SER A 63 4.62 13.83 -12.82
C SER A 63 5.69 14.15 -13.87
N GLN A 64 6.04 13.16 -14.70
CA GLN A 64 7.00 13.33 -15.80
C GLN A 64 6.33 13.84 -17.10
N THR A 65 5.02 14.06 -17.11
CA THR A 65 4.36 14.58 -18.32
C THR A 65 4.62 16.09 -18.49
N PRO A 66 4.49 16.63 -19.72
CA PRO A 66 4.56 18.08 -19.96
C PRO A 66 3.49 18.91 -19.22
N LYS A 67 2.45 18.26 -18.67
CA LYS A 67 1.34 18.89 -17.95
C LYS A 67 1.32 18.49 -16.48
N ALA A 68 2.49 18.28 -15.89
CA ALA A 68 2.62 17.74 -14.54
C ALA A 68 1.73 18.42 -13.49
N SER A 69 1.57 19.75 -13.54
CA SER A 69 0.71 20.48 -12.60
C SER A 69 -0.79 20.17 -12.72
N LEU A 70 -1.24 19.55 -13.81
CA LEU A 70 -2.65 19.19 -14.07
C LEU A 70 -2.91 17.69 -13.85
N ASP A 71 -1.86 16.87 -13.80
CA ASP A 71 -1.99 15.43 -13.61
C ASP A 71 -2.47 15.10 -12.18
N PRO A 72 -3.13 13.94 -11.97
CA PRO A 72 -3.63 13.55 -10.66
C PRO A 72 -2.56 13.56 -9.56
N VAL A 73 -2.98 13.86 -8.34
CA VAL A 73 -2.17 13.65 -7.13
C VAL A 73 -2.53 12.30 -6.55
N VAL A 74 -1.50 11.50 -6.28
CA VAL A 74 -1.64 10.17 -5.68
C VAL A 74 -0.83 10.14 -4.40
N ILE A 75 -1.49 9.86 -3.30
CA ILE A 75 -0.86 9.74 -1.99
C ILE A 75 -0.63 8.26 -1.74
N TRP A 76 0.63 7.88 -1.55
CA TRP A 76 1.02 6.53 -1.18
C TRP A 76 1.38 6.45 0.30
N VAL A 77 0.75 5.53 1.02
CA VAL A 77 1.00 5.30 2.45
C VAL A 77 1.24 3.82 2.73
N ASN A 78 2.44 3.50 3.23
CA ASN A 78 2.76 2.23 3.88
C ASN A 78 2.39 2.28 5.37
N ALA A 79 1.15 2.60 5.69
CA ALA A 79 0.71 2.62 7.09
C ALA A 79 0.62 1.20 7.68
N GLY A 80 0.52 1.14 9.01
CA GLY A 80 0.27 -0.10 9.73
C GLY A 80 0.81 -0.05 11.15
N PRO A 81 0.47 -1.04 12.00
CA PRO A 81 0.85 -1.00 13.42
C PRO A 81 2.35 -0.97 13.71
N LYS A 82 3.19 -1.37 12.74
CA LYS A 82 4.65 -1.33 12.85
C LYS A 82 5.27 -0.04 12.27
N GLY A 83 4.47 0.93 11.82
CA GLY A 83 4.97 2.20 11.28
C GLY A 83 5.99 2.02 10.17
N CYS A 84 5.63 1.25 9.14
CA CYS A 84 6.51 1.02 7.99
C CYS A 84 6.64 2.28 7.14
N SER A 85 7.83 2.53 6.60
CA SER A 85 8.09 3.73 5.82
C SER A 85 7.59 3.56 4.38
N SER A 86 6.94 4.60 3.85
CA SER A 86 6.57 4.72 2.43
C SER A 86 7.80 4.89 1.53
N MET A 87 8.92 5.34 2.10
CA MET A 87 10.20 5.41 1.38
C MET A 87 10.69 4.03 0.95
N LEU A 88 10.28 2.97 1.65
CA LEU A 88 10.57 1.61 1.22
C LEU A 88 9.91 1.29 -0.12
N THR A 89 8.64 1.66 -0.31
CA THR A 89 7.95 1.48 -1.60
C THR A 89 8.53 2.41 -2.67
N LEU A 90 8.80 3.68 -2.34
CA LEU A 90 9.47 4.60 -3.25
C LEU A 90 10.75 3.96 -3.82
N MET A 91 11.60 3.44 -2.95
CA MET A 91 12.91 2.92 -3.33
C MET A 91 12.89 1.47 -3.83
N THR A 92 11.84 0.68 -3.58
CA THR A 92 11.82 -0.76 -3.90
C THR A 92 10.66 -1.22 -4.77
N GLU A 93 9.76 -0.32 -5.17
CA GLU A 93 8.54 -0.67 -5.93
C GLU A 93 8.33 0.28 -7.11
N HIS A 94 7.57 1.35 -6.95
CA HIS A 94 7.14 2.18 -8.10
C HIS A 94 7.61 3.63 -8.02
N GLY A 95 8.54 3.97 -7.12
CA GLY A 95 9.21 5.26 -7.19
C GLY A 95 10.20 5.36 -8.35
N PRO A 96 10.71 6.57 -8.61
CA PRO A 96 11.49 6.87 -9.83
C PRO A 96 12.88 6.26 -9.85
N PHE A 97 13.43 5.90 -8.69
CA PHE A 97 14.81 5.45 -8.56
C PHE A 97 14.93 4.26 -7.62
N ARG A 98 15.93 3.41 -7.85
CA ARG A 98 16.26 2.24 -7.02
C ARG A 98 17.69 2.37 -6.49
N PRO A 99 17.94 2.19 -5.18
CA PRO A 99 19.29 2.11 -4.65
C PRO A 99 19.93 0.78 -5.05
N THR A 100 21.23 0.85 -5.31
CA THR A 100 22.10 -0.27 -5.68
C THR A 100 23.49 -0.04 -5.09
N ASP A 101 24.35 -1.06 -5.16
CA ASP A 101 25.76 -0.97 -4.74
C ASP A 101 25.89 -0.52 -3.26
N ASN A 102 25.19 -1.20 -2.35
CA ASN A 102 25.11 -0.86 -0.93
C ASN A 102 24.68 0.59 -0.70
N GLY A 103 23.67 1.03 -1.45
CA GLY A 103 23.13 2.39 -1.37
C GLY A 103 24.10 3.48 -1.84
N ARG A 104 25.08 3.16 -2.69
CA ARG A 104 25.99 4.16 -3.27
C ARG A 104 25.43 4.80 -4.53
N ARG A 105 24.69 4.03 -5.32
CA ARG A 105 24.17 4.43 -6.64
C ARG A 105 22.65 4.37 -6.67
N LEU A 106 22.05 5.27 -7.43
CA LEU A 106 20.63 5.23 -7.80
C LEU A 106 20.50 4.91 -9.30
N VAL A 107 19.66 3.94 -9.62
CA VAL A 107 19.30 3.61 -11.02
C VAL A 107 17.86 4.02 -11.31
N PRO A 108 17.55 4.56 -12.50
CA PRO A 108 16.18 4.88 -12.90
C PRO A 108 15.25 3.65 -12.93
N ASN A 109 13.96 3.89 -12.67
CA ASN A 109 12.89 2.90 -12.80
C ASN A 109 12.00 3.22 -14.01
N ASP A 110 12.10 2.40 -15.05
CA ASP A 110 11.31 2.56 -16.28
C ASP A 110 9.80 2.38 -16.08
N PHE A 111 9.37 1.83 -14.94
CA PHE A 111 7.97 1.59 -14.62
C PHE A 111 7.51 2.39 -13.40
N SER A 112 8.17 3.53 -13.13
CA SER A 112 7.73 4.41 -12.05
C SER A 112 6.33 4.97 -12.32
N TRP A 113 5.51 4.99 -11.28
CA TRP A 113 4.16 5.56 -11.35
C TRP A 113 4.17 7.08 -11.55
N ASN A 114 5.26 7.79 -11.18
CA ASN A 114 5.33 9.22 -11.43
C ASN A 114 5.46 9.57 -12.93
N LYS A 115 5.52 8.58 -13.83
CA LYS A 115 5.45 8.82 -15.27
C LYS A 115 4.15 9.50 -15.72
N VAL A 116 3.06 9.28 -14.99
CA VAL A 116 1.70 9.71 -15.38
C VAL A 116 0.94 10.43 -14.26
N ALA A 117 1.54 10.63 -13.10
CA ALA A 117 0.90 11.23 -11.94
C ALA A 117 1.91 11.87 -10.99
N ASN A 118 1.43 12.77 -10.14
CA ASN A 118 2.19 13.34 -9.05
C ASN A 118 2.08 12.43 -7.82
N ILE A 119 3.18 11.84 -7.36
CA ILE A 119 3.13 10.86 -6.27
C ILE A 119 3.71 11.45 -4.98
N LEU A 120 2.89 11.50 -3.93
CA LEU A 120 3.30 11.87 -2.57
C LEU A 120 3.49 10.58 -1.74
N PHE A 121 4.74 10.20 -1.47
CA PHE A 121 5.04 9.13 -0.53
C PHE A 121 5.09 9.71 0.88
N LEU A 122 4.19 9.26 1.75
CA LEU A 122 4.03 9.83 3.10
C LEU A 122 4.38 8.80 4.17
N ASP A 123 5.35 9.11 5.03
CA ASP A 123 5.67 8.28 6.18
C ASP A 123 4.67 8.56 7.30
N ALA A 124 3.75 7.64 7.56
CA ALA A 124 2.74 7.75 8.60
C ALA A 124 2.60 6.42 9.37
N PRO A 125 2.36 6.45 10.70
CA PRO A 125 2.23 7.60 11.60
C PRO A 125 3.58 8.23 12.00
N ALA A 126 3.57 9.26 12.86
CA ALA A 126 4.78 9.80 13.49
C ALA A 126 5.61 8.69 14.16
N GLY A 127 6.92 8.69 13.95
CA GLY A 127 7.84 7.60 14.31
C GLY A 127 8.14 6.63 13.17
N SER A 128 7.42 6.71 12.05
CA SER A 128 7.71 5.92 10.83
C SER A 128 8.73 6.64 9.95
N GLY A 129 9.75 5.93 9.46
CA GLY A 129 10.79 6.54 8.62
C GLY A 129 11.45 7.74 9.30
N TYR A 130 11.34 8.92 8.68
CA TYR A 130 11.83 10.18 9.27
C TYR A 130 10.78 10.97 10.05
N SER A 131 9.51 10.58 9.99
CA SER A 131 8.41 11.25 10.69
C SER A 131 8.62 11.18 12.20
N TYR A 132 8.25 12.25 12.91
CA TYR A 132 8.51 12.34 14.34
C TYR A 132 7.43 13.11 15.11
N ASP A 133 7.45 12.94 16.43
CA ASP A 133 6.76 13.80 17.38
C ASP A 133 7.83 14.54 18.20
N ALA A 134 7.76 15.87 18.24
CA ALA A 134 8.76 16.70 18.91
C ALA A 134 8.89 16.44 20.42
N THR A 135 7.88 15.82 21.05
CA THR A 135 7.89 15.43 22.47
C THR A 135 8.40 14.00 22.70
N GLY A 136 8.64 13.24 21.63
CA GLY A 136 9.00 11.82 21.70
C GLY A 136 7.82 10.88 22.00
N ASN A 137 6.58 11.37 21.95
CA ASN A 137 5.38 10.55 22.15
C ASN A 137 4.89 9.90 20.84
N TYR A 138 5.22 8.63 20.66
CA TYR A 138 4.83 7.84 19.48
C TYR A 138 3.64 6.90 19.73
N ALA A 139 2.85 7.14 20.78
CA ALA A 139 1.60 6.42 21.00
C ALA A 139 0.52 6.90 20.01
N THR A 140 -0.12 5.94 19.35
CA THR A 140 -1.20 6.21 18.39
C THR A 140 -2.13 5.01 18.26
N ASP A 141 -3.24 5.21 17.55
CA ASP A 141 -4.19 4.17 17.18
C ASP A 141 -4.68 4.40 15.73
N ASP A 142 -5.56 3.53 15.25
CA ASP A 142 -6.09 3.62 13.88
C ASP A 142 -6.75 4.98 13.59
N ASP A 143 -7.50 5.53 14.55
CA ASP A 143 -8.23 6.79 14.36
C ASP A 143 -7.25 7.98 14.36
N GLN A 144 -6.35 8.04 15.36
CA GLN A 144 -5.37 9.12 15.48
C GLN A 144 -4.38 9.13 14.31
N ALA A 145 -3.92 7.97 13.85
CA ALA A 145 -3.02 7.90 12.69
C ALA A 145 -3.70 8.41 11.41
N ALA A 146 -5.00 8.09 11.22
CA ALA A 146 -5.79 8.60 10.12
C ALA A 146 -6.04 10.11 10.22
N ASP A 147 -6.35 10.64 11.41
CA ASP A 147 -6.49 12.08 11.67
C ASP A 147 -5.18 12.83 11.36
N ASP A 148 -4.05 12.34 11.86
CA ASP A 148 -2.72 12.92 11.63
C ASP A 148 -2.41 12.96 10.12
N THR A 149 -2.75 11.89 9.40
CA THR A 149 -2.55 11.81 7.94
C THR A 149 -3.47 12.75 7.20
N TYR A 150 -4.74 12.83 7.59
CA TYR A 150 -5.70 13.77 7.04
C TYR A 150 -5.19 15.22 7.17
N LEU A 151 -4.73 15.62 8.35
CA LEU A 151 -4.14 16.95 8.58
C LEU A 151 -2.91 17.19 7.72
N ALA A 152 -2.04 16.20 7.58
CA ALA A 152 -0.88 16.29 6.69
C ALA A 152 -1.27 16.48 5.22
N ILE A 153 -2.35 15.84 4.76
CA ILE A 153 -2.87 16.03 3.39
C ILE A 153 -3.36 17.47 3.19
N LEU A 154 -4.04 18.05 4.18
CA LEU A 154 -4.43 19.46 4.12
C LEU A 154 -3.20 20.39 4.09
N ASP A 155 -2.22 20.15 4.96
CA ASP A 155 -0.96 20.91 4.98
C ASP A 155 -0.20 20.79 3.65
N PHE A 156 -0.25 19.62 3.00
CA PHE A 156 0.30 19.44 1.65
C PHE A 156 -0.38 20.37 0.65
N TYR A 157 -1.71 20.43 0.61
CA TYR A 157 -2.40 21.35 -0.32
C TYR A 157 -2.20 22.83 0.02
N HIS A 158 -1.98 23.16 1.29
CA HIS A 158 -1.56 24.51 1.69
C HIS A 158 -0.15 24.86 1.18
N LYS A 159 0.79 23.90 1.20
CA LYS A 159 2.16 24.09 0.69
C LYS A 159 2.26 24.04 -0.83
N PHE A 160 1.42 23.22 -1.46
CA PHE A 160 1.43 22.90 -2.88
C PHE A 160 0.15 23.40 -3.55
N THR A 161 -0.11 24.71 -3.44
CA THR A 161 -1.38 25.34 -3.84
C THR A 161 -1.79 25.10 -5.29
N LEU A 162 -0.84 24.90 -6.21
CA LEU A 162 -1.14 24.59 -7.62
C LEU A 162 -1.90 23.27 -7.80
N TYR A 163 -1.80 22.35 -6.85
CA TYR A 163 -2.41 21.02 -6.98
C TYR A 163 -3.80 20.92 -6.33
N GLY A 164 -4.30 21.99 -5.71
CA GLY A 164 -5.57 21.98 -4.98
C GLY A 164 -6.81 21.63 -5.81
N THR A 165 -6.71 21.69 -7.15
CA THR A 165 -7.82 21.34 -8.06
C THR A 165 -7.66 19.96 -8.72
N ASN A 166 -6.54 19.29 -8.47
CA ASN A 166 -6.19 18.03 -9.10
C ASN A 166 -7.03 16.90 -8.51
N ASP A 167 -7.33 15.90 -9.35
CA ASP A 167 -7.96 14.68 -8.87
C ASP A 167 -7.03 13.99 -7.85
N LEU A 168 -7.57 13.67 -6.67
CA LEU A 168 -6.85 13.03 -5.59
C LEU A 168 -7.17 11.54 -5.54
N TYR A 169 -6.13 10.72 -5.40
CA TYR A 169 -6.23 9.30 -5.10
C TYR A 169 -5.39 8.93 -3.88
N VAL A 170 -5.90 8.03 -3.03
CA VAL A 170 -5.16 7.52 -1.86
C VAL A 170 -4.91 6.03 -2.03
N ILE A 171 -3.65 5.61 -1.95
CA ILE A 171 -3.25 4.23 -2.18
C ILE A 171 -2.39 3.74 -1.02
N GLY A 172 -2.60 2.50 -0.59
CA GLY A 172 -1.73 1.87 0.40
C GLY A 172 -1.63 0.36 0.19
N GLN A 173 -0.72 -0.25 0.94
CA GLN A 173 -0.38 -1.66 0.82
C GLN A 173 -0.44 -2.40 2.15
N GLY A 174 -0.88 -3.66 2.13
CA GLY A 174 -0.78 -4.54 3.29
C GLY A 174 -1.60 -4.04 4.49
N GLN A 175 -0.91 -3.77 5.58
CA GLN A 175 -1.50 -3.27 6.83
C GLN A 175 -2.07 -1.85 6.70
N ALA A 176 -1.71 -1.11 5.64
CA ALA A 176 -2.22 0.23 5.40
C ALA A 176 -3.70 0.25 5.01
N ALA A 177 -4.32 -0.91 4.78
CA ALA A 177 -5.71 -1.00 4.36
C ALA A 177 -6.67 -0.26 5.31
N THR A 178 -6.54 -0.48 6.62
CA THR A 178 -7.32 0.23 7.65
C THR A 178 -7.08 1.73 7.56
N HIS A 179 -5.81 2.13 7.56
CA HIS A 179 -5.40 3.53 7.53
C HIS A 179 -5.93 4.28 6.30
N VAL A 180 -5.75 3.72 5.10
CA VAL A 180 -6.25 4.31 3.84
C VAL A 180 -7.76 4.44 3.88
N THR A 181 -8.47 3.42 4.36
CA THR A 181 -9.93 3.44 4.42
C THR A 181 -10.42 4.56 5.36
N LEU A 182 -9.80 4.72 6.52
CA LEU A 182 -10.13 5.77 7.51
C LEU A 182 -9.74 7.19 7.03
N VAL A 183 -8.64 7.33 6.29
CA VAL A 183 -8.27 8.60 5.65
C VAL A 183 -9.28 8.97 4.57
N VAL A 184 -9.72 7.99 3.76
CA VAL A 184 -10.75 8.19 2.73
C VAL A 184 -12.08 8.62 3.33
N GLU A 185 -12.49 8.00 4.44
CA GLU A 185 -13.67 8.39 5.21
C GLU A 185 -13.64 9.88 5.59
N ARG A 186 -12.51 10.36 6.14
CA ARG A 186 -12.31 11.79 6.48
C ARG A 186 -12.32 12.70 5.26
N LEU A 187 -11.60 12.31 4.20
CA LEU A 187 -11.49 13.11 2.97
C LEU A 187 -12.81 13.20 2.19
N LEU A 188 -13.75 12.27 2.36
CA LEU A 188 -15.08 12.37 1.77
C LEU A 188 -15.92 13.50 2.36
N GLU A 189 -15.59 13.95 3.57
CA GLU A 189 -16.24 15.06 4.27
C GLU A 189 -15.52 16.39 4.03
N GLU A 190 -14.35 16.38 3.37
CA GLU A 190 -13.53 17.57 3.13
C GLU A 190 -13.85 18.19 1.75
N PRO A 191 -14.55 19.34 1.69
CA PRO A 191 -14.98 19.94 0.42
C PRO A 191 -13.83 20.54 -0.40
N THR A 192 -12.68 20.81 0.22
CA THR A 192 -11.53 21.43 -0.48
C THR A 192 -10.68 20.44 -1.27
N VAL A 193 -10.88 19.13 -1.08
CA VAL A 193 -10.14 18.09 -1.80
C VAL A 193 -11.02 17.36 -2.81
N LYS A 194 -10.45 17.06 -3.98
CA LYS A 194 -11.17 16.41 -5.08
C LYS A 194 -10.90 14.91 -5.10
N LEU A 195 -11.32 14.20 -4.05
CA LEU A 195 -11.13 12.75 -3.95
C LEU A 195 -11.90 12.00 -5.05
N ARG A 196 -11.18 11.23 -5.87
CA ARG A 196 -11.74 10.44 -6.99
C ARG A 196 -11.73 8.95 -6.75
N GLY A 197 -10.77 8.46 -5.97
CA GLY A 197 -10.70 7.03 -5.67
C GLY A 197 -9.64 6.68 -4.66
N TYR A 198 -9.68 5.44 -4.22
CA TYR A 198 -8.64 4.84 -3.40
C TYR A 198 -8.35 3.41 -3.87
N ALA A 199 -7.13 2.97 -3.63
CA ALA A 199 -6.73 1.61 -3.94
C ALA A 199 -5.98 0.96 -2.77
N ILE A 200 -6.19 -0.34 -2.60
CA ILE A 200 -5.55 -1.13 -1.56
C ILE A 200 -4.87 -2.31 -2.23
N ASN A 201 -3.52 -2.29 -2.22
CA ASN A 201 -2.65 -3.34 -2.72
C ASN A 201 -2.47 -4.43 -1.66
N ASN A 202 -2.84 -5.67 -1.94
CA ASN A 202 -2.60 -6.80 -1.03
C ASN A 202 -2.99 -6.46 0.42
N GLY A 203 -4.16 -5.86 0.62
CA GLY A 203 -4.60 -5.30 1.89
C GLY A 203 -5.11 -6.32 2.90
N ILE A 204 -4.97 -6.01 4.19
CA ILE A 204 -5.67 -6.75 5.26
C ILE A 204 -7.02 -6.08 5.49
N LEU A 205 -8.07 -6.54 4.79
CA LEU A 205 -9.42 -5.99 4.90
C LEU A 205 -10.25 -6.60 6.05
N ASP A 206 -10.02 -7.89 6.32
CA ASP A 206 -10.60 -8.63 7.44
C ASP A 206 -9.62 -9.73 7.86
N ASN A 207 -9.15 -9.67 9.11
CA ASN A 207 -8.13 -10.60 9.59
C ASN A 207 -8.63 -12.04 9.69
N ARG A 208 -9.94 -12.24 9.91
CA ARG A 208 -10.53 -13.58 9.98
C ARG A 208 -10.54 -14.25 8.61
N PHE A 209 -10.99 -13.55 7.57
CA PHE A 209 -10.95 -14.03 6.19
C PHE A 209 -9.52 -14.21 5.69
N ARG A 210 -8.61 -13.28 5.99
CA ARG A 210 -7.19 -13.43 5.67
C ARG A 210 -6.61 -14.71 6.25
N ARG A 211 -6.76 -14.93 7.56
CA ARG A 211 -6.20 -16.10 8.27
C ARG A 211 -6.88 -17.42 7.87
N ASN A 212 -8.20 -17.43 7.72
CA ASN A 212 -8.90 -18.60 7.21
C ASN A 212 -8.45 -18.93 5.78
N GLY A 213 -8.42 -17.93 4.90
CA GLY A 213 -8.02 -18.07 3.50
C GLY A 213 -6.61 -18.62 3.36
N LEU A 214 -5.69 -18.22 4.25
CA LEU A 214 -4.31 -18.70 4.25
C LEU A 214 -4.19 -20.23 4.45
N ILE A 215 -5.07 -20.85 5.25
CA ILE A 215 -5.05 -22.30 5.44
C ILE A 215 -5.53 -23.04 4.19
N PHE A 216 -6.56 -22.53 3.51
CA PHE A 216 -6.98 -23.06 2.20
C PHE A 216 -5.86 -22.87 1.17
N PHE A 217 -5.30 -21.65 1.12
CA PHE A 217 -4.21 -21.29 0.23
C PHE A 217 -3.04 -22.25 0.40
N GLY A 218 -2.56 -22.48 1.63
CA GLY A 218 -1.43 -23.36 1.89
C GLY A 218 -1.65 -24.80 1.44
N TYR A 219 -2.85 -25.35 1.65
CA TYR A 219 -3.15 -26.70 1.16
C TYR A 219 -3.14 -26.78 -0.37
N TYR A 220 -3.88 -25.88 -1.04
CA TYR A 220 -4.03 -25.93 -2.49
C TYR A 220 -2.79 -25.47 -3.26
N HIS A 221 -1.84 -24.81 -2.60
CA HIS A 221 -0.50 -24.54 -3.13
C HIS A 221 0.54 -25.60 -2.74
N GLY A 222 0.12 -26.72 -2.13
CA GLY A 222 0.98 -27.85 -1.86
C GLY A 222 1.95 -27.68 -0.69
N LEU A 223 1.74 -26.68 0.17
CA LEU A 223 2.63 -26.41 1.31
C LEU A 223 2.48 -27.45 2.43
N PHE A 224 1.32 -28.12 2.52
CA PHE A 224 1.15 -29.26 3.41
C PHE A 224 0.22 -30.33 2.85
N GLY A 225 0.48 -31.58 3.22
CA GLY A 225 -0.16 -32.75 2.61
C GLY A 225 -1.52 -33.14 3.20
N ARG A 226 -2.17 -34.13 2.53
CA ARG A 226 -3.51 -34.65 2.84
C ARG A 226 -3.73 -35.00 4.32
N ARG A 227 -2.72 -35.51 5.02
CA ARG A 227 -2.81 -35.87 6.44
C ARG A 227 -3.18 -34.65 7.29
N LEU A 228 -2.46 -33.55 7.13
CA LEU A 228 -2.72 -32.32 7.88
C LEU A 228 -4.02 -31.67 7.43
N TRP A 229 -4.30 -31.66 6.12
CA TRP A 229 -5.58 -31.15 5.62
C TRP A 229 -6.79 -31.88 6.20
N LYS A 230 -6.76 -33.22 6.24
CA LYS A 230 -7.85 -34.00 6.87
C LYS A 230 -8.01 -33.65 8.35
N LYS A 231 -6.90 -33.51 9.10
CA LYS A 231 -6.96 -33.07 10.51
C LYS A 231 -7.60 -31.70 10.63
N LEU A 232 -7.20 -30.73 9.80
CA LEU A 232 -7.77 -29.39 9.78
C LEU A 232 -9.28 -29.44 9.48
N THR A 233 -9.68 -30.10 8.40
CA THR A 233 -11.09 -30.11 7.99
C THR A 233 -11.99 -30.86 8.95
N THR A 234 -11.53 -31.96 9.53
CA THR A 234 -12.32 -32.75 10.49
C THR A 234 -12.50 -32.03 11.83
N ASN A 235 -11.47 -31.31 12.30
CA ASN A 235 -11.51 -30.70 13.63
C ASN A 235 -11.95 -29.23 13.63
N CYS A 236 -11.81 -28.52 12.51
CA CYS A 236 -12.08 -27.09 12.40
C CYS A 236 -13.30 -26.74 11.54
N CYS A 237 -13.88 -27.68 10.80
CA CYS A 237 -15.04 -27.42 9.94
C CYS A 237 -16.27 -28.21 10.40
N ASN A 238 -17.44 -27.58 10.35
CA ASN A 238 -18.73 -28.19 10.71
C ASN A 238 -19.27 -29.10 9.58
N GLY A 239 -18.54 -30.15 9.21
CA GLY A 239 -18.95 -31.19 8.25
C GLY A 239 -18.81 -30.82 6.76
N VAL A 240 -18.90 -29.53 6.40
CA VAL A 240 -18.64 -29.03 5.04
C VAL A 240 -17.38 -28.17 5.05
N VAL A 241 -16.54 -28.25 4.02
CA VAL A 241 -15.31 -27.46 3.91
C VAL A 241 -15.56 -26.20 3.10
N THR A 242 -15.91 -25.10 3.76
CA THR A 242 -16.20 -23.80 3.13
C THR A 242 -15.64 -22.65 3.96
N ARG A 243 -15.56 -21.45 3.37
CA ARG A 243 -15.19 -20.21 4.07
C ARG A 243 -16.07 -19.89 5.30
N ARG A 244 -17.31 -20.37 5.34
CA ARG A 244 -18.28 -20.09 6.41
C ARG A 244 -18.27 -21.15 7.51
N SER A 245 -18.10 -22.41 7.13
CA SER A 245 -18.18 -23.56 8.03
C SER A 245 -16.85 -23.91 8.70
N CYS A 246 -15.72 -23.52 8.12
CA CYS A 246 -14.40 -23.70 8.71
C CYS A 246 -14.03 -22.51 9.61
N ASN A 247 -13.51 -22.81 10.80
CA ASN A 247 -12.95 -21.83 11.71
C ASN A 247 -11.52 -22.19 12.10
N PHE A 248 -10.54 -21.59 11.41
CA PHE A 248 -9.11 -21.74 11.68
C PHE A 248 -8.53 -20.60 12.55
N VAL A 249 -9.37 -19.67 13.01
CA VAL A 249 -8.90 -18.42 13.65
C VAL A 249 -9.14 -18.44 15.14
N ASP A 250 -10.39 -18.64 15.56
CA ASP A 250 -10.85 -18.50 16.94
C ASP A 250 -11.66 -19.72 17.43
N SER A 251 -11.40 -20.89 16.85
CA SER A 251 -11.98 -22.15 17.30
C SER A 251 -11.61 -22.44 18.76
N THR A 252 -12.57 -22.91 19.55
CA THR A 252 -12.36 -23.36 20.93
C THR A 252 -11.94 -24.83 21.01
N SER A 253 -11.88 -25.55 19.89
CA SER A 253 -11.46 -26.95 19.84
C SER A 253 -9.94 -27.07 19.96
N VAL A 254 -9.45 -27.81 20.96
CA VAL A 254 -8.02 -28.05 21.17
C VAL A 254 -7.40 -28.76 19.96
N THR A 255 -8.07 -29.78 19.42
CA THR A 255 -7.57 -30.52 18.26
C THR A 255 -7.51 -29.66 16.99
N CYS A 256 -8.43 -28.70 16.86
CA CYS A 256 -8.36 -27.70 15.79
C CYS A 256 -7.16 -26.75 15.97
N GLN A 257 -6.98 -26.21 17.18
CA GLN A 257 -5.88 -25.31 17.49
C GLN A 257 -4.51 -25.97 17.24
N GLU A 258 -4.36 -27.24 17.60
CA GLU A 258 -3.15 -28.02 17.31
C GLU A 258 -2.92 -28.21 15.82
N ALA A 259 -3.95 -28.55 15.05
CA ALA A 259 -3.85 -28.69 13.59
C ALA A 259 -3.51 -27.36 12.90
N VAL A 260 -4.12 -26.26 13.34
CA VAL A 260 -3.81 -24.91 12.85
C VAL A 260 -2.38 -24.51 13.21
N LYS A 261 -1.89 -24.87 14.41
CA LYS A 261 -0.50 -24.65 14.80
C LYS A 261 0.48 -25.45 13.94
N GLU A 262 0.19 -26.72 13.66
CA GLU A 262 0.99 -27.55 12.74
C GLU A 262 1.08 -26.88 11.35
N ALA A 263 -0.04 -26.36 10.82
CA ALA A 263 -0.05 -25.62 9.56
C ALA A 263 0.71 -24.29 9.65
N GLY A 264 0.51 -23.52 10.72
CA GLY A 264 1.19 -22.25 10.94
C GLY A 264 2.72 -22.39 11.00
N ASN A 265 3.22 -23.45 11.62
CA ASN A 265 4.66 -23.74 11.65
C ASN A 265 5.23 -23.98 10.25
N ILE A 266 4.50 -24.69 9.39
CA ILE A 266 4.91 -24.94 8.00
C ILE A 266 4.89 -23.63 7.20
N LEU A 267 3.82 -22.86 7.32
CA LEU A 267 3.65 -21.59 6.61
C LEU A 267 4.62 -20.50 7.09
N GLY A 268 5.11 -20.60 8.32
CA GLY A 268 6.14 -19.73 8.89
C GLY A 268 7.54 -20.34 8.89
N THR A 269 7.78 -21.43 8.15
CA THR A 269 9.11 -22.06 8.07
C THR A 269 10.10 -21.14 7.37
N GLU A 270 11.29 -21.00 7.96
CA GLU A 270 12.40 -20.27 7.35
C GLU A 270 12.73 -20.88 5.98
N GLY A 271 12.78 -20.04 4.94
CA GLY A 271 13.03 -20.43 3.56
C GLY A 271 11.82 -20.33 2.63
N LEU A 272 10.59 -20.27 3.17
CA LEU A 272 9.40 -19.94 2.38
C LEU A 272 9.22 -18.41 2.34
N ASN A 273 9.18 -17.83 1.14
CA ASN A 273 8.92 -16.40 0.99
C ASN A 273 7.40 -16.13 1.09
N MET A 274 6.96 -15.65 2.25
CA MET A 274 5.53 -15.35 2.48
C MET A 274 4.99 -14.20 1.63
N TYR A 275 5.86 -13.34 1.09
CA TYR A 275 5.46 -12.26 0.21
C TYR A 275 5.29 -12.73 -1.25
N ASN A 276 5.93 -13.83 -1.64
CA ASN A 276 5.77 -14.46 -2.95
C ASN A 276 6.23 -15.91 -2.85
N ILE A 277 5.29 -16.87 -2.80
CA ILE A 277 5.60 -18.28 -2.49
C ILE A 277 6.52 -18.97 -3.50
N TYR A 278 6.70 -18.38 -4.69
CA TYR A 278 7.56 -18.91 -5.75
C TYR A 278 8.88 -18.15 -5.86
N ALA A 279 9.09 -17.09 -5.06
CA ALA A 279 10.33 -16.36 -5.01
C ALA A 279 11.30 -16.96 -3.99
N LYS A 280 12.59 -16.65 -4.17
CA LYS A 280 13.60 -16.95 -3.15
C LYS A 280 13.32 -16.15 -1.88
N CYS A 281 13.53 -16.77 -0.73
CA CYS A 281 13.60 -16.04 0.53
C CYS A 281 15.05 -15.62 0.76
N GLU A 282 15.34 -14.32 0.61
CA GLU A 282 16.65 -13.79 0.97
C GLU A 282 16.82 -13.83 2.50
N PRO A 283 17.92 -14.41 3.03
CA PRO A 283 18.13 -14.51 4.46
C PRO A 283 18.21 -13.11 5.07
N SER A 284 17.45 -12.87 6.15
CA SER A 284 17.62 -11.66 6.95
C SER A 284 19.04 -11.69 7.52
N LYS A 285 19.89 -10.71 7.12
CA LYS A 285 21.23 -10.56 7.70
C LYS A 285 21.21 -10.16 9.18
N ASN A 286 20.02 -9.86 9.74
CA ASN A 286 19.82 -9.41 11.10
C ASN A 286 18.75 -10.24 11.83
N GLY A 287 19.18 -11.31 12.50
CA GLY A 287 18.47 -11.91 13.65
C GLY A 287 17.15 -12.65 13.38
N SER A 288 16.86 -13.62 14.24
CA SER A 288 15.70 -14.51 14.16
C SER A 288 14.38 -13.75 14.36
N PHE A 289 13.35 -14.15 13.61
CA PHE A 289 11.99 -13.62 13.76
C PHE A 289 10.94 -14.71 13.66
N SER A 290 9.87 -14.54 14.42
CA SER A 290 8.64 -15.33 14.29
C SER A 290 7.78 -14.73 13.19
N ALA A 291 7.60 -15.44 12.07
CA ALA A 291 6.64 -15.10 11.01
C ALA A 291 5.17 -15.20 11.47
N PHE A 292 4.94 -15.74 12.67
CA PHE A 292 3.64 -15.98 13.26
C PHE A 292 3.68 -15.57 14.73
N GLU A 293 3.47 -14.29 15.05
CA GLU A 293 3.07 -13.98 16.43
C GLU A 293 1.70 -14.63 16.67
N SER A 294 1.72 -15.76 17.38
CA SER A 294 0.54 -16.39 17.96
C SER A 294 0.03 -15.50 19.09
N HIS A 295 -0.74 -14.47 18.76
CA HIS A 295 -1.39 -13.66 19.79
C HIS A 295 -2.59 -14.41 20.36
N LYS A 296 -2.48 -14.76 21.64
CA LYS A 296 -3.55 -15.33 22.47
C LYS A 296 -4.63 -14.26 22.66
N SER A 297 -5.67 -14.22 21.83
CA SER A 297 -6.84 -13.40 22.12
C SER A 297 -7.66 -14.04 23.24
N ARG A 298 -7.76 -13.34 24.38
CA ARG A 298 -8.66 -13.72 25.47
C ARG A 298 -10.10 -13.41 25.07
N ARG A 299 -10.95 -14.45 25.16
CA ARG A 299 -12.42 -14.46 25.18
C ARG A 299 -13.08 -13.13 25.59
N SER A 300 -14.00 -12.63 24.77
CA SER A 300 -15.37 -12.29 25.23
C SER A 300 -16.34 -12.06 24.06
N ARG A 301 -17.52 -12.66 24.21
CA ARG A 301 -18.71 -12.48 23.38
C ARG A 301 -19.38 -11.17 23.76
N LYS A 302 -19.72 -10.31 22.77
CA LYS A 302 -21.01 -9.60 22.62
C LYS A 302 -20.95 -8.68 21.39
N LEU A 303 -22.14 -8.48 20.81
CA LEU A 303 -22.45 -7.71 19.61
C LEU A 303 -22.02 -6.24 19.72
N PHE A 304 -21.57 -5.68 18.59
CA PHE A 304 -21.35 -4.25 18.30
C PHE A 304 -20.67 -3.39 19.39
N VAL A 305 -19.33 -3.45 19.50
CA VAL A 305 -18.49 -2.40 20.14
C VAL A 305 -17.04 -2.55 19.62
N ARG A 306 -16.37 -1.42 19.33
CA ARG A 306 -14.90 -1.22 19.30
C ARG A 306 -14.19 -2.27 20.16
N ARG A 307 -13.55 -3.27 19.55
CA ARG A 307 -12.92 -4.39 20.30
C ARG A 307 -11.51 -4.04 20.76
N SER A 308 -11.17 -4.56 21.94
CA SER A 308 -9.95 -4.30 22.70
C SER A 308 -8.67 -4.47 21.87
N GLY A 309 -7.86 -3.40 21.84
CA GLY A 309 -6.74 -3.27 20.92
C GLY A 309 -5.53 -4.11 21.26
N VAL A 310 -4.93 -4.66 20.21
CA VAL A 310 -3.58 -5.20 20.24
C VAL A 310 -2.64 -3.99 20.22
N THR A 311 -1.82 -3.85 21.25
CA THR A 311 -0.74 -2.86 21.27
C THR A 311 0.51 -3.50 20.69
N TYR A 312 1.08 -2.88 19.67
CA TYR A 312 2.40 -3.24 19.14
C TYR A 312 3.44 -2.32 19.77
N GLU A 313 4.44 -2.90 20.46
CA GLU A 313 5.54 -2.16 21.08
C GLU A 313 6.91 -2.78 20.74
N GLY A 314 7.92 -1.94 20.53
CA GLY A 314 9.28 -2.13 21.04
C GLY A 314 10.13 -3.30 20.54
N THR A 315 9.76 -3.97 19.44
CA THR A 315 10.60 -5.04 18.85
C THR A 315 11.00 -4.67 17.44
N ARG A 316 12.32 -4.59 17.19
CA ARG A 316 12.91 -4.31 15.88
C ARG A 316 12.39 -5.34 14.87
N TRP A 317 11.40 -4.97 14.06
CA TRP A 317 10.83 -5.86 13.07
C TRP A 317 11.58 -5.70 11.75
N SER A 318 12.23 -6.77 11.29
CA SER A 318 12.77 -6.83 9.93
C SER A 318 11.92 -7.83 9.14
N PRO A 319 11.27 -7.39 8.04
CA PRO A 319 10.50 -8.30 7.22
C PRO A 319 11.43 -9.36 6.61
N GLN A 320 11.21 -10.63 6.97
CA GLN A 320 11.95 -11.75 6.42
C GLN A 320 11.75 -11.83 4.90
N CYS A 321 12.74 -12.35 4.16
CA CYS A 321 12.65 -12.49 2.71
C CYS A 321 12.51 -11.16 1.92
N LEU A 322 12.72 -10.01 2.57
CA LEU A 322 12.82 -8.71 1.89
C LEU A 322 14.25 -8.18 1.99
N ASP A 323 14.92 -8.04 0.84
CA ASP A 323 16.17 -7.29 0.77
C ASP A 323 15.90 -5.79 0.89
N THR A 324 16.28 -5.23 2.04
CA THR A 324 16.18 -3.80 2.36
C THR A 324 17.55 -3.16 2.54
N GLY A 325 18.64 -3.90 2.33
CA GLY A 325 20.00 -3.48 2.67
C GLY A 325 20.43 -2.21 1.95
N ASP A 326 20.25 -2.18 0.62
CA ASP A 326 20.58 -1.02 -0.21
C ASP A 326 19.79 0.24 0.18
N VAL A 327 18.52 0.07 0.59
CA VAL A 327 17.64 1.17 0.98
C VAL A 327 18.07 1.75 2.33
N VAL A 328 18.31 0.87 3.32
CA VAL A 328 18.79 1.25 4.64
C VAL A 328 20.13 1.96 4.54
N ALA A 329 21.04 1.42 3.73
CA ALA A 329 22.35 2.02 3.49
C ALA A 329 22.22 3.39 2.81
N TYR A 330 21.38 3.51 1.77
CA TYR A 330 21.19 4.75 1.03
C TYR A 330 20.59 5.87 1.90
N LEU A 331 19.43 5.60 2.51
CA LEU A 331 18.68 6.63 3.23
C LEU A 331 19.44 7.13 4.46
N ASN A 332 20.23 6.28 5.14
CA ASN A 332 20.99 6.72 6.31
C ASN A 332 22.29 7.47 6.01
N ARG A 333 22.70 7.64 4.75
CA ARG A 333 23.87 8.47 4.42
C ARG A 333 23.62 9.93 4.76
N GLN A 334 24.62 10.60 5.32
CA GLN A 334 24.46 12.01 5.75
C GLN A 334 24.24 12.97 4.58
N ASP A 335 24.88 12.73 3.43
CA ASP A 335 24.68 13.54 2.22
C ASP A 335 23.26 13.37 1.66
N VAL A 336 22.70 12.16 1.74
CA VAL A 336 21.32 11.86 1.36
C VAL A 336 20.35 12.54 2.34
N LYS A 337 20.55 12.42 3.66
CA LYS A 337 19.70 13.09 4.65
C LYS A 337 19.64 14.62 4.44
N LYS A 338 20.79 15.25 4.14
CA LYS A 338 20.85 16.68 3.80
C LYS A 338 20.08 16.99 2.53
N ALA A 339 20.23 16.19 1.48
CA ALA A 339 19.50 16.38 0.22
C ALA A 339 17.97 16.23 0.39
N LEU A 340 17.53 15.45 1.37
CA LEU A 340 16.12 15.22 1.71
C LEU A 340 15.60 16.17 2.80
N HIS A 341 16.45 17.06 3.34
CA HIS A 341 16.09 17.99 4.42
C HIS A 341 15.64 17.27 5.71
N VAL A 342 16.28 16.15 6.04
CA VAL A 342 15.99 15.30 7.23
C VAL A 342 17.22 15.03 8.08
N ASP A 343 18.30 15.79 7.91
CA ASP A 343 19.54 15.61 8.68
C ASP A 343 19.40 15.93 10.16
N GLU A 344 18.35 16.66 10.56
CA GLU A 344 17.96 16.90 11.94
C GLU A 344 16.91 15.91 12.47
N SER A 345 16.48 14.91 11.67
CA SER A 345 15.50 13.92 12.12
C SER A 345 16.05 13.14 13.32
N PRO A 346 15.27 12.99 14.41
CA PRO A 346 15.77 12.46 15.68
C PRO A 346 16.11 10.96 15.63
N ASN A 347 15.60 10.24 14.62
CA ASN A 347 15.75 8.80 14.51
C ASN A 347 16.54 8.42 13.23
N PRO A 348 17.37 7.37 13.27
CA PRO A 348 17.87 6.76 12.03
C PRO A 348 16.69 6.21 11.22
N TRP A 349 16.82 6.21 9.90
CA TRP A 349 15.81 5.60 9.05
C TRP A 349 15.87 4.09 9.16
N ILE A 350 14.75 3.48 9.51
CA ILE A 350 14.56 2.03 9.47
C ILE A 350 13.32 1.70 8.66
N PRO A 351 13.25 0.52 7.99
CA PRO A 351 12.13 0.18 7.12
C PRO A 351 10.78 0.19 7.84
N CYS A 352 10.76 -0.25 9.09
CA CYS A 352 9.59 -0.17 9.97
C CYS A 352 10.02 0.17 11.38
N SER A 353 9.21 1.00 12.03
CA SER A 353 9.48 1.61 13.31
C SER A 353 9.54 0.60 14.47
N ASP A 354 10.47 0.83 15.39
CA ASP A 354 10.54 0.20 16.70
C ASP A 354 10.03 1.10 17.84
N VAL A 355 9.82 2.40 17.57
CA VAL A 355 9.36 3.38 18.56
C VAL A 355 7.84 3.59 18.55
N VAL A 356 7.16 3.32 17.42
CA VAL A 356 5.71 3.44 17.30
C VAL A 356 5.02 2.49 18.27
N LYS A 357 4.12 3.03 19.12
CA LYS A 357 3.27 2.27 20.04
C LYS A 357 1.84 2.31 19.54
N TYR A 358 1.50 1.34 18.69
CA TYR A 358 0.26 1.38 17.93
C TYR A 358 -0.81 0.49 18.55
N LYS A 359 -2.01 1.03 18.74
CA LYS A 359 -3.18 0.27 19.16
C LYS A 359 -4.13 0.05 17.99
N VAL A 360 -4.30 -1.20 17.58
CA VAL A 360 -5.29 -1.55 16.54
C VAL A 360 -6.71 -1.50 17.12
N LEU A 361 -7.62 -0.85 16.42
CA LEU A 361 -9.03 -0.68 16.75
C LEU A 361 -9.94 -1.45 15.80
N TYR A 362 -9.53 -1.62 14.53
CA TYR A 362 -10.33 -2.26 13.49
C TYR A 362 -9.68 -3.53 12.96
N ASP A 363 -10.44 -4.62 13.01
CA ASP A 363 -10.02 -5.95 12.51
C ASP A 363 -10.81 -6.40 11.26
N ASP A 364 -11.81 -5.59 10.89
CA ASP A 364 -12.81 -5.81 9.84
C ASP A 364 -13.27 -4.44 9.30
N LEU A 365 -13.05 -4.19 8.01
CA LEU A 365 -13.36 -2.92 7.35
C LEU A 365 -14.72 -2.91 6.63
N ARG A 366 -15.54 -3.97 6.77
CA ARG A 366 -16.78 -4.13 5.98
C ARG A 366 -17.74 -2.95 6.12
N GLU A 367 -18.00 -2.50 7.34
CA GLU A 367 -18.99 -1.44 7.57
C GLU A 367 -18.50 -0.09 7.01
N ILE A 368 -17.24 0.27 7.25
CA ILE A 368 -16.64 1.51 6.73
C ILE A 368 -16.63 1.49 5.20
N ILE A 369 -16.24 0.38 4.57
CA ILE A 369 -16.23 0.26 3.10
C ILE A 369 -17.66 0.30 2.52
N LYS A 370 -18.67 -0.26 3.22
CA LYS A 370 -20.07 -0.16 2.80
C LYS A 370 -20.56 1.29 2.82
N GLU A 371 -20.17 2.04 3.85
CA GLU A 371 -20.49 3.46 4.00
C GLU A 371 -19.86 4.30 2.89
N ILE A 372 -18.54 4.18 2.69
CA ILE A 372 -17.80 4.85 1.60
C ILE A 372 -18.44 4.57 0.24
N SER A 373 -18.82 3.31 -0.02
CA SER A 373 -19.40 2.88 -1.29
C SER A 373 -20.91 3.10 -1.41
N SER A 374 -21.57 3.73 -0.42
CA SER A 374 -23.01 4.00 -0.49
C SER A 374 -23.35 5.23 -1.35
N GLY A 375 -22.42 6.20 -1.45
CA GLY A 375 -22.63 7.44 -2.18
C GLY A 375 -22.15 7.44 -3.63
N ASP A 376 -21.57 6.34 -4.13
CA ASP A 376 -20.95 6.23 -5.47
C ASP A 376 -19.99 7.39 -5.82
N LYS A 377 -19.44 8.08 -4.81
CA LYS A 377 -18.62 9.29 -5.01
C LYS A 377 -17.22 8.94 -5.49
N VAL A 378 -16.64 7.87 -4.96
CA VAL A 378 -15.23 7.49 -5.16
C VAL A 378 -15.11 6.07 -5.68
N ARG A 379 -14.11 5.82 -6.54
CA ARG A 379 -13.77 4.48 -7.04
C ARG A 379 -12.91 3.74 -6.03
N ALA A 380 -13.26 2.51 -5.69
CA ALA A 380 -12.45 1.64 -4.83
C ALA A 380 -11.81 0.51 -5.66
N LEU A 381 -10.49 0.35 -5.56
CA LEU A 381 -9.76 -0.75 -6.18
C LEU A 381 -9.09 -1.63 -5.11
N PHE A 382 -9.52 -2.87 -5.01
CA PHE A 382 -8.89 -3.89 -4.18
C PHE A 382 -8.11 -4.84 -5.09
N TYR A 383 -6.79 -4.71 -5.14
CA TYR A 383 -5.96 -5.47 -6.07
C TYR A 383 -4.90 -6.32 -5.36
N TYR A 384 -4.74 -7.57 -5.82
CA TYR A 384 -4.00 -8.60 -5.08
C TYR A 384 -3.12 -9.41 -6.03
N GLY A 385 -1.82 -9.48 -5.73
CA GLY A 385 -0.98 -10.55 -6.23
C GLY A 385 -1.48 -11.92 -5.76
N ASP A 386 -1.70 -12.85 -6.70
CA ASP A 386 -2.31 -14.14 -6.41
C ASP A 386 -1.36 -15.18 -5.76
N VAL A 387 -0.07 -14.83 -5.60
CA VAL A 387 0.93 -15.68 -4.94
C VAL A 387 1.42 -15.12 -3.59
N ASP A 388 0.72 -14.13 -3.04
CA ASP A 388 0.95 -13.55 -1.70
C ASP A 388 0.29 -14.39 -0.59
N MET A 389 1.05 -14.74 0.46
CA MET A 389 0.52 -15.38 1.66
C MET A 389 0.18 -14.39 2.77
N VAL A 390 0.80 -13.21 2.81
CA VAL A 390 0.59 -12.22 3.87
C VAL A 390 -0.85 -11.75 3.87
N SER A 391 -1.32 -11.30 2.71
CA SER A 391 -2.69 -10.86 2.43
C SER A 391 -3.20 -11.55 1.17
N ASN A 392 -3.48 -12.85 1.29
CA ASN A 392 -3.87 -13.67 0.14
C ASN A 392 -5.14 -13.14 -0.56
N PHE A 393 -5.12 -13.23 -1.89
CA PHE A 393 -6.22 -12.81 -2.76
C PHE A 393 -7.56 -13.46 -2.40
N LEU A 394 -7.54 -14.70 -1.89
CA LEU A 394 -8.72 -15.48 -1.54
C LEU A 394 -9.49 -14.84 -0.36
N GLY A 395 -8.79 -14.45 0.70
CA GLY A 395 -9.39 -13.75 1.84
C GLY A 395 -10.03 -12.42 1.44
N ALA A 396 -9.37 -11.68 0.53
CA ALA A 396 -9.91 -10.43 -0.01
C ALA A 396 -11.13 -10.65 -0.92
N LYS A 397 -11.12 -11.70 -1.75
CA LYS A 397 -12.30 -12.09 -2.55
C LYS A 397 -13.49 -12.37 -1.64
N TRP A 398 -13.29 -13.15 -0.58
CA TRP A 398 -14.34 -13.44 0.39
C TRP A 398 -14.84 -12.20 1.09
N PHE A 399 -13.96 -11.25 1.40
CA PHE A 399 -14.34 -9.95 1.96
C PHE A 399 -15.28 -9.18 1.01
N VAL A 400 -14.87 -9.00 -0.25
CA VAL A 400 -15.65 -8.22 -1.23
C VAL A 400 -17.00 -8.87 -1.51
N GLU A 401 -17.06 -10.20 -1.62
CA GLU A 401 -18.32 -10.95 -1.71
C GLU A 401 -19.22 -10.74 -0.47
N ASP A 402 -18.63 -10.62 0.72
CA ASP A 402 -19.36 -10.43 1.98
C ASP A 402 -19.84 -8.99 2.20
N LEU A 403 -19.40 -8.03 1.38
CA LEU A 403 -20.01 -6.70 1.31
C LEU A 403 -21.45 -6.76 0.78
N ARG A 404 -21.83 -7.84 0.08
CA ARG A 404 -23.16 -8.09 -0.51
C ARG A 404 -23.64 -6.97 -1.44
N LYS A 405 -22.71 -6.34 -2.16
CA LYS A 405 -23.01 -5.41 -3.24
C LYS A 405 -23.40 -6.18 -4.50
N GLN A 406 -24.25 -5.60 -5.35
CA GLN A 406 -24.63 -6.20 -6.62
C GLN A 406 -23.40 -6.39 -7.52
N THR A 407 -23.19 -7.60 -8.03
CA THR A 407 -22.17 -7.85 -9.06
C THR A 407 -22.65 -7.29 -10.40
N LEU A 408 -21.83 -6.42 -11.00
CA LEU A 408 -22.08 -5.78 -12.28
C LEU A 408 -21.38 -6.52 -13.43
N VAL A 409 -20.16 -6.99 -13.17
CA VAL A 409 -19.38 -7.83 -14.08
C VAL A 409 -18.83 -8.99 -13.27
N THR A 410 -19.16 -10.20 -13.71
CA THR A 410 -18.68 -11.45 -13.12
C THR A 410 -17.22 -11.70 -13.48
N TYR A 411 -16.54 -12.54 -12.71
CA TYR A 411 -15.11 -12.86 -12.80
C TYR A 411 -14.59 -13.05 -14.24
N GLU A 412 -13.98 -11.99 -14.79
CA GLU A 412 -13.49 -11.93 -16.17
C GLU A 412 -11.97 -11.79 -16.21
N GLN A 413 -11.34 -12.26 -17.29
CA GLN A 413 -9.92 -12.05 -17.51
C GLN A 413 -9.65 -10.61 -17.96
N TRP A 414 -8.58 -10.01 -17.45
CA TRP A 414 -8.03 -8.76 -18.01
C TRP A 414 -6.65 -9.05 -18.61
N LEU A 415 -6.26 -8.26 -19.62
CA LEU A 415 -5.08 -8.54 -20.44
C LEU A 415 -3.97 -7.51 -20.22
N PHE A 416 -2.74 -7.99 -20.27
CA PHE A 416 -1.52 -7.20 -20.43
C PHE A 416 -0.72 -7.81 -21.58
N ASP A 417 -0.42 -7.03 -22.62
CA ASP A 417 0.33 -7.49 -23.80
C ASP A 417 -0.15 -8.85 -24.36
N GLN A 418 -1.46 -8.96 -24.62
CA GLN A 418 -2.13 -10.17 -25.12
C GLN A 418 -2.03 -11.41 -24.21
N GLN A 419 -1.49 -11.27 -22.99
CA GLN A 419 -1.47 -12.31 -21.96
C GLN A 419 -2.49 -11.99 -20.88
N ILE A 420 -3.03 -13.04 -20.24
CA ILE A 420 -3.88 -12.86 -19.05
C ILE A 420 -3.03 -12.22 -17.95
N GLY A 421 -3.38 -10.98 -17.59
CA GLY A 421 -2.78 -10.24 -16.47
C GLY A 421 -3.35 -10.68 -15.13
N GLY A 422 -4.56 -11.22 -15.13
CA GLY A 422 -5.28 -11.77 -13.97
C GLY A 422 -6.78 -11.72 -14.21
N TYR A 423 -7.55 -11.53 -13.14
CA TYR A 423 -9.01 -11.51 -13.21
C TYR A 423 -9.63 -10.31 -12.48
N VAL A 424 -10.79 -9.86 -12.94
CA VAL A 424 -11.49 -8.67 -12.45
C VAL A 424 -12.96 -8.96 -12.16
N GLU A 425 -13.48 -8.36 -11.09
CA GLU A 425 -14.91 -8.30 -10.77
C GLU A 425 -15.30 -6.86 -10.46
N TYR A 426 -16.47 -6.45 -10.94
CA TYR A 426 -17.03 -5.12 -10.68
C TYR A 426 -18.31 -5.26 -9.87
N TYR A 427 -18.46 -4.41 -8.87
CA TYR A 427 -19.62 -4.37 -7.99
C TYR A 427 -20.20 -2.95 -7.92
N ALA A 428 -21.50 -2.86 -7.63
CA ALA A 428 -22.16 -1.59 -7.29
C ALA A 428 -21.44 -0.90 -6.12
N GLY A 429 -21.48 0.43 -6.06
CA GLY A 429 -20.65 1.19 -5.13
C GLY A 429 -19.28 1.59 -5.70
N LYS A 430 -19.08 1.46 -7.02
CA LYS A 430 -17.78 1.63 -7.72
C LYS A 430 -16.64 0.80 -7.14
N ILE A 431 -16.95 -0.42 -6.69
CA ILE A 431 -15.96 -1.35 -6.13
C ILE A 431 -15.42 -2.25 -7.23
N VAL A 432 -14.10 -2.37 -7.32
CA VAL A 432 -13.40 -3.28 -8.22
C VAL A 432 -12.51 -4.21 -7.40
N TYR A 433 -12.62 -5.51 -7.66
CA TYR A 433 -11.69 -6.52 -7.16
C TYR A 433 -10.84 -7.02 -8.32
N LEU A 434 -9.52 -7.09 -8.14
CA LEU A 434 -8.56 -7.44 -9.19
C LEU A 434 -7.52 -8.42 -8.66
N THR A 435 -7.23 -9.50 -9.39
CA THR A 435 -6.05 -10.34 -9.16
C THR A 435 -4.97 -10.03 -10.19
N ILE A 436 -3.71 -10.19 -9.78
CA ILE A 436 -2.53 -10.04 -10.64
C ILE A 436 -1.79 -11.36 -10.67
N LYS A 437 -1.84 -12.02 -11.83
CA LYS A 437 -1.35 -13.37 -12.02
C LYS A 437 0.17 -13.45 -11.86
N GLY A 438 0.61 -14.27 -10.91
CA GLY A 438 2.00 -14.53 -10.59
C GLY A 438 2.71 -13.36 -9.91
N ALA A 439 1.98 -12.40 -9.33
CA ALA A 439 2.55 -11.37 -8.47
C ALA A 439 2.37 -11.71 -7.00
N GLY A 440 3.34 -11.37 -6.16
CA GLY A 440 3.25 -11.45 -4.71
C GLY A 440 2.72 -10.17 -4.07
N HIS A 441 3.09 -9.95 -2.82
CA HIS A 441 2.66 -8.84 -1.98
C HIS A 441 3.05 -7.46 -2.54
N ARG A 442 4.23 -7.40 -3.19
CA ARG A 442 4.77 -6.20 -3.82
C ARG A 442 4.54 -6.26 -5.32
N VAL A 443 3.29 -6.12 -5.74
CA VAL A 443 2.86 -6.20 -7.16
C VAL A 443 3.74 -5.35 -8.07
N SER A 444 4.05 -4.12 -7.67
CA SER A 444 4.90 -3.18 -8.40
C SER A 444 6.37 -3.59 -8.50
N ARG A 445 6.85 -4.45 -7.60
CA ARG A 445 8.19 -5.05 -7.68
C ARG A 445 8.18 -6.29 -8.56
N ASP A 446 7.18 -7.15 -8.42
CA ASP A 446 7.14 -8.46 -9.07
C ASP A 446 6.71 -8.38 -10.54
N LYS A 447 5.80 -7.44 -10.85
CA LYS A 447 5.28 -7.20 -12.20
C LYS A 447 5.24 -5.70 -12.52
N PRO A 448 6.39 -5.01 -12.64
CA PRO A 448 6.41 -3.54 -12.79
C PRO A 448 5.61 -2.99 -13.99
N PRO A 449 5.71 -3.54 -15.22
CA PRO A 449 4.94 -3.04 -16.37
C PRO A 449 3.42 -3.21 -16.17
N VAL A 450 3.03 -4.35 -15.60
CA VAL A 450 1.65 -4.72 -15.32
C VAL A 450 1.05 -3.80 -14.26
N SER A 451 1.83 -3.52 -13.21
CA SER A 451 1.46 -2.58 -12.15
C SER A 451 1.22 -1.16 -12.71
N LEU A 452 2.09 -0.68 -13.60
CA LEU A 452 1.91 0.62 -14.23
C LEU A 452 0.62 0.68 -15.06
N GLN A 453 0.29 -0.35 -15.84
CA GLN A 453 -0.99 -0.40 -16.58
C GLN A 453 -2.20 -0.35 -15.64
N ILE A 454 -2.18 -1.12 -14.54
CA ILE A 454 -3.25 -1.10 -13.54
C ILE A 454 -3.40 0.31 -12.97
N PHE A 455 -2.28 0.92 -12.58
CA PHE A 455 -2.26 2.26 -12.04
C PHE A 455 -2.82 3.30 -13.02
N GLU A 456 -2.36 3.30 -14.27
CA GLU A 456 -2.85 4.18 -15.34
C GLU A 456 -4.36 4.06 -15.53
N ARG A 457 -4.87 2.82 -15.68
CA ARG A 457 -6.32 2.57 -15.84
C ARG A 457 -7.12 2.99 -14.61
N PHE A 458 -6.54 2.84 -13.41
CA PHE A 458 -7.18 3.26 -12.18
C PHE A 458 -7.39 4.77 -12.14
N ILE A 459 -6.33 5.56 -12.34
CA ILE A 459 -6.34 7.03 -12.16
C ILE A 459 -7.06 7.79 -13.28
N ILE A 460 -7.32 7.16 -14.43
CA ILE A 460 -8.15 7.73 -15.51
C ILE A 460 -9.59 7.19 -15.51
N ASN A 461 -9.97 6.42 -14.48
CA ASN A 461 -11.28 5.78 -14.37
C ASN A 461 -11.64 4.85 -15.55
N ALA A 462 -10.64 4.20 -16.17
CA ALA A 462 -10.86 3.22 -17.24
C ALA A 462 -11.13 1.81 -16.68
N PRO A 463 -11.89 0.95 -17.40
CA PRO A 463 -11.95 -0.49 -17.13
C PRO A 463 -10.56 -1.13 -17.18
N PHE A 464 -10.35 -2.23 -16.45
CA PHE A 464 -9.10 -3.01 -16.41
C PHE A 464 -8.93 -3.94 -17.61
#